data_AF-A0A1G2WB78-F1
#
_entry.id   AF-A0A1G2WB78-F1
#
_cell.length_a   1.000
_cell.length_b   1.000
_cell.length_c   1.000
_cell.angle_alpha   90.00
_cell.angle_beta   90.00
_cell.angle_gamma   90.00
#
_symmetry.space_group_name_H-M   'P 1'
#
loop_
_entity.id
_entity.type
_entity.pdbx_description
1 polymer ?
#
loop_
_entity_poly.entity_id
_entity_poly.type
_entity_poly.pdbx_seq_one_letter_code
_entity_poly.pdbx_strand_id
1 'polypeptide(L)' 'MPIPQPIDPRLLAAEIEATVSEFNRLVALATEHQIAVIGELRTQRHGDHPDRPVLAVQVVAPL' A
#
# COMPACT_ATOMS: atom_id res chain seq x y z
N MET A 1 28.61 8.36 2.48
CA MET A 1 27.14 8.17 2.54
C MET A 1 26.50 9.28 1.73
N PRO A 2 25.81 9.00 0.62
CA PRO A 2 25.06 10.02 -0.09
C PRO A 2 23.93 10.55 0.79
N ILE A 3 23.67 11.85 0.76
CA ILE A 3 22.57 12.49 1.49
C ILE A 3 21.26 12.11 0.80
N PRO A 4 20.24 11.60 1.52
CA PRO A 4 18.93 11.33 0.93
C PRO A 4 18.37 12.63 0.35
N GLN A 5 17.91 12.58 -0.90
CA GLN A 5 17.30 13.76 -1.50
C GLN A 5 16.01 14.12 -0.75
N PRO A 6 15.70 15.41 -0.55
CA PRO A 6 14.46 15.82 0.07
C PRO A 6 13.27 15.28 -0.72
N ILE A 7 12.30 14.68 -0.02
CA ILE A 7 11.04 14.26 -0.61
C ILE A 7 10.18 15.51 -0.82
N ASP A 8 9.65 15.71 -2.03
CA ASP A 8 8.63 16.72 -2.27
C ASP A 8 7.31 16.29 -1.61
N PRO A 9 6.79 17.03 -0.61
CA PRO A 9 5.57 16.65 0.09
C PRO A 9 4.34 16.56 -0.81
N ARG A 10 4.29 17.33 -1.91
CA ARG A 10 3.16 17.33 -2.83
C ARG A 10 3.15 16.08 -3.70
N LEU A 11 4.32 15.68 -4.20
CA LEU A 11 4.47 14.44 -4.94
C LEU A 11 4.13 13.24 -4.05
N LEU A 12 4.63 13.22 -2.82
CA LEU A 12 4.31 12.16 -1.86
C LEU A 12 2.81 12.07 -1.56
N ALA A 13 2.14 13.22 -1.33
CA ALA A 13 0.70 13.23 -1.10
C ALA A 13 -0.08 12.69 -2.30
N ALA A 14 0.29 13.06 -3.52
CA ALA A 14 -0.34 12.57 -4.75
C ALA A 14 -0.14 11.05 -4.94
N GLU A 15 1.05 10.52 -4.66
CA GLU A 15 1.33 9.07 -4.70
C GLU A 15 0.50 8.29 -3.67
N ILE A 16 0.34 8.85 -2.46
CA ILE A 16 -0.51 8.27 -1.42
C ILE A 16 -1.98 8.27 -1.87
N GLU A 17 -2.50 9.39 -2.37
CA GLU A 17 -3.89 9.49 -2.84
C GLU A 17 -4.19 8.52 -4.00
N ALA A 18 -3.26 8.37 -4.94
CA ALA A 18 -3.38 7.42 -6.03
C ALA A 18 -3.45 5.97 -5.52
N THR A 19 -2.56 5.62 -4.59
CA THR A 19 -2.51 4.28 -3.98
C THR A 19 -3.78 3.96 -3.19
N VAL A 20 -4.28 4.92 -2.40
CA VAL A 20 -5.54 4.77 -1.64
C VAL A 20 -6.72 4.60 -2.59
N SER A 21 -6.75 5.35 -3.68
CA SER A 21 -7.82 5.25 -4.68
C SER A 21 -7.85 3.88 -5.37
N GLU A 22 -6.67 3.34 -5.71
CA GLU A 22 -6.55 1.98 -6.28
C GLU A 22 -7.00 0.91 -5.27
N PHE A 23 -6.55 1.00 -4.02
CA PHE A 23 -7.00 0.09 -2.96
C PHE A 23 -8.52 0.11 -2.78
N ASN A 24 -9.13 1.30 -2.75
CA ASN A 24 -10.58 1.43 -2.63
C ASN A 24 -11.35 0.80 -3.80
N ARG A 25 -10.81 0.89 -5.04
CA ARG A 25 -11.41 0.19 -6.19
C ARG A 25 -11.35 -1.32 -6.04
N LEU A 26 -10.24 -1.87 -5.56
CA LEU A 26 -10.10 -3.30 -5.32
C LEU A 26 -11.05 -3.80 -4.21
N VAL A 27 -11.20 -3.02 -3.13
CA VAL A 27 -12.13 -3.34 -2.04
C VAL A 27 -13.58 -3.29 -2.53
N ALA A 28 -13.94 -2.33 -3.38
CA ALA A 28 -15.27 -2.25 -3.98
C ALA A 28 -15.59 -3.50 -4.81
N LEU A 29 -14.66 -3.92 -5.70
CA LEU A 29 -14.80 -5.14 -6.49
C LEU A 29 -14.92 -6.39 -5.59
N ALA A 30 -14.09 -6.51 -4.56
CA ALA A 30 -14.15 -7.64 -3.64
C ALA A 30 -15.50 -7.67 -2.88
N THR A 31 -16.04 -6.51 -2.51
CA THR A 31 -17.34 -6.38 -1.86
C THR A 31 -18.47 -6.88 -2.77
N GLU A 32 -18.45 -6.54 -4.05
CA GLU A 32 -19.43 -7.02 -5.04
C GLU A 32 -19.44 -8.56 -5.13
N HIS A 33 -18.28 -9.19 -4.96
CA HIS A 33 -18.13 -10.65 -5.00
C HIS A 33 -18.21 -11.32 -3.63
N GLN A 34 -18.57 -10.60 -2.57
CA GLN A 34 -18.58 -11.10 -1.18
C GLN A 34 -17.24 -11.71 -0.74
N ILE A 35 -16.14 -11.18 -1.28
CA ILE A 35 -14.78 -11.57 -0.96
C ILE A 35 -14.29 -10.63 0.15
N ALA A 36 -13.83 -11.20 1.26
CA ALA A 36 -13.24 -10.40 2.33
C ALA A 36 -11.79 -10.01 1.96
N VAL A 37 -11.43 -8.75 2.20
CA VAL A 37 -10.08 -8.23 1.97
C VAL A 37 -9.53 -7.69 3.29
N ILE A 38 -8.34 -8.14 3.66
CA ILE A 38 -7.63 -7.67 4.86
C ILE A 38 -6.37 -6.94 4.38
N GLY A 39 -6.27 -5.65 4.70
CA GLY A 39 -5.08 -4.84 4.43
C GLY A 39 -4.29 -4.60 5.72
N GLU A 40 -2.98 -4.83 5.69
CA GLU A 40 -2.07 -4.58 6.81
C GLU A 40 -0.87 -3.77 6.34
N LEU A 41 -0.61 -2.63 6.98
CA LEU A 41 0.61 -1.86 6.72
C LEU A 41 1.78 -2.50 7.47
N ARG A 42 2.77 -2.98 6.73
CA ARG A 42 3.98 -3.60 7.27
C ARG A 42 5.21 -2.80 6.87
N THR A 43 6.29 -2.95 7.62
CA THR A 43 7.61 -2.47 7.20
C THR A 43 8.38 -3.63 6.59
N GLN A 44 8.75 -3.51 5.32
CA GLN A 44 9.62 -4.48 4.68
C GLN A 44 11.07 -4.05 4.89
N ARG A 45 11.80 -4.83 5.68
CA ARG A 45 13.25 -4.66 5.86
C ARG A 45 13.95 -5.20 4.62
N HIS A 46 14.74 -4.36 3.95
CA HIS A 46 15.45 -4.72 2.73
C HIS A 46 16.97 -4.56 2.92
N GLY A 47 17.57 -5.38 3.80
CA GLY A 47 19.03 -5.41 4.01
C GLY A 47 19.64 -4.01 4.23
N ASP A 48 20.51 -3.59 3.31
CA ASP A 48 21.20 -2.28 3.32
C ASP A 48 20.33 -1.08 2.86
N HIS A 49 19.06 -1.29 2.53
CA HIS A 49 18.13 -0.22 2.16
C HIS A 49 17.24 0.20 3.33
N PRO A 50 16.82 1.49 3.37
CA PRO A 50 15.88 1.95 4.38
C PRO A 50 14.59 1.15 4.33
N ASP A 51 14.05 0.85 5.52
CA ASP A 51 12.76 0.18 5.69
C ASP A 51 11.69 0.90 4.86
N ARG A 52 10.99 0.15 4.02
CA ARG A 52 9.89 0.70 3.21
C ARG A 52 8.55 0.21 3.74
N PRO A 53 7.56 1.11 3.94
CA PRO A 53 6.21 0.69 4.23
C PRO A 53 5.64 -0.06 3.01
N VAL A 54 4.98 -1.17 3.26
CA VAL A 54 4.28 -1.97 2.25
C VAL A 54 2.88 -2.28 2.75
N LEU A 55 1.90 -2.28 1.85
CA LEU A 55 0.55 -2.73 2.13
C LEU A 55 0.44 -4.21 1.79
N ALA A 56 0.41 -5.08 2.80
CA ALA A 56 0.11 -6.49 2.62
C ALA A 56 -1.40 -6.67 2.49
N VAL A 57 -1.85 -7.31 1.40
CA VAL A 57 -3.27 -7.54 1.13
C VAL A 57 -3.53 -9.05 1.12
N GLN A 58 -4.44 -9.50 1.98
CA GLN A 58 -4.96 -10.86 1.98
C GLN A 58 -6.38 -10.87 1.44
N VAL A 59 -6.63 -11.74 0.46
CA VAL A 59 -7.94 -11.97 -0.15
C VAL A 59 -8.50 -13.28 0.40
N VAL A 60 -9.65 -13.21 1.04
CA VAL A 60 -10.35 -14.34 1.66
C VAL A 60 -11.63 -14.59 0.87
N ALA A 61 -11.56 -15.53 -0.06
CA ALA A 61 -12.74 -15.96 -0.81
C ALA A 61 -13.63 -16.84 0.10
N PRO A 62 -14.96 -16.67 0.06
CA PRO A 62 -15.87 -17.61 0.69
C PRO A 62 -15.74 -18.99 0.01
N LEU A 63 -15.76 -20.06 0.81
CA LEU A 63 -15.76 -21.45 0.36
C LEU A 63 -17.09 -21.83 -0.32
#